data_AF-A0A3E1NKB6-F1
#
_entry.id   AF-A0A3E1NKB6-F1
#
_cell.length_a   1.000
_cell.length_b   1.000
_cell.length_c   1.000
_cell.angle_alpha   90.00
_cell.angle_beta   90.00
_cell.angle_gamma   90.00
#
_symmetry.space_group_name_H-M   'P 1'
#
loop_
_entity.id
_entity.type
_entity.pdbx_description
1 polymer ?
#
loop_
_entity_poly.entity_id
_entity_poly.type
_entity_poly.pdbx_seq_one_letter_code
_entity_poly.pdbx_strand_id
1 'polypeptide(L)'
;MSSGNFLFFLKSQNNFENIVINNSEFEYDQELETVDSVFRDLSDVLYENKIHFILQINGIIYPTWDCELSIFLDSLLDMVSFCNGNGAEKCEVEFYEQGISYHIDFEKINHESYKFHFVDNSTTLNTFHTENSLLALNLDLFIFYSQVVFLIDKLCPSISNTGLFIEWKNAISKQFGI
;
A
#
# COMPACT_ATOMS: atom_id res chain seq x y z
N MET A 1 5.87 23.61 -8.78
CA MET A 1 7.06 23.00 -8.18
C MET A 1 6.59 21.74 -7.50
N SER A 2 7.01 20.56 -7.98
CA SER A 2 6.52 19.27 -7.49
C SER A 2 7.11 18.98 -6.11
N SER A 3 6.27 19.01 -5.10
CA SER A 3 6.54 18.48 -3.76
C SER A 3 6.96 17.01 -3.86
N GLY A 4 7.87 16.57 -2.99
CA GLY A 4 8.32 15.18 -2.92
C GLY A 4 7.18 14.28 -2.47
N ASN A 5 6.36 13.83 -3.42
CA ASN A 5 5.22 12.97 -3.17
C ASN A 5 5.70 11.52 -3.08
N PHE A 6 5.23 10.80 -2.06
CA PHE A 6 5.24 9.34 -2.11
C PHE A 6 4.39 8.94 -3.30
N LEU A 7 4.94 8.13 -4.18
CA LEU A 7 4.19 7.62 -5.31
C LEU A 7 4.14 6.11 -5.20
N PHE A 8 2.95 5.62 -4.93
CA PHE A 8 2.65 4.21 -4.95
C PHE A 8 2.16 3.88 -6.36
N PHE A 9 2.87 2.99 -7.04
CA PHE A 9 2.55 2.62 -8.41
C PHE A 9 2.43 1.11 -8.57
N LEU A 10 1.57 0.74 -9.51
CA LEU A 10 1.53 -0.60 -10.09
C LEU A 10 2.28 -0.58 -11.41
N LYS A 11 3.32 -1.39 -11.55
CA LYS A 11 4.04 -1.55 -12.81
C LYS A 11 3.82 -2.95 -13.35
N SER A 12 3.17 -3.02 -14.50
CA SER A 12 3.04 -4.27 -15.26
C SER A 12 4.03 -4.32 -16.41
N GLN A 13 4.59 -5.50 -16.66
CA GLN A 13 5.34 -5.77 -17.89
C GLN A 13 4.41 -6.00 -19.09
N ASN A 14 3.11 -6.20 -18.85
CA ASN A 14 2.08 -6.37 -19.86
C ASN A 14 1.13 -5.15 -19.87
N ASN A 15 0.53 -4.82 -21.02
CA ASN A 15 -0.59 -3.87 -21.01
C ASN A 15 -1.74 -4.46 -20.18
N PHE A 16 -2.22 -3.71 -19.17
CA PHE A 16 -3.35 -4.11 -18.31
C PHE A 16 -4.63 -4.44 -19.11
N GLU A 17 -4.72 -3.97 -20.34
CA GLU A 17 -5.80 -4.23 -21.30
C GLU A 17 -5.78 -5.68 -21.88
N ASN A 18 -4.63 -6.36 -21.84
CA ASN A 18 -4.42 -7.68 -22.47
C ASN A 18 -4.21 -8.84 -21.49
N ILE A 19 -4.50 -8.65 -20.20
CA ILE A 19 -4.34 -9.70 -19.20
C ILE A 19 -5.40 -10.80 -19.43
N VAL A 20 -4.93 -12.02 -19.74
CA VAL A 20 -5.78 -13.21 -19.94
C VAL A 20 -5.95 -13.91 -18.60
N ILE A 21 -7.20 -14.10 -18.20
CA ILE A 21 -7.60 -14.63 -16.89
C ILE A 21 -7.40 -16.15 -16.87
N ASN A 22 -6.68 -16.66 -15.86
CA ASN A 22 -6.62 -18.09 -15.57
C ASN A 22 -7.58 -18.38 -14.41
N ASN A 23 -8.76 -18.93 -14.72
CA ASN A 23 -9.84 -19.16 -13.74
C ASN A 23 -9.65 -20.43 -12.87
N SER A 24 -8.52 -21.14 -12.97
CA SER A 24 -8.49 -22.57 -12.59
C SER A 24 -7.43 -23.02 -11.58
N GLU A 25 -6.79 -22.16 -10.79
CA GLU A 25 -5.75 -22.65 -9.85
C GLU A 25 -5.82 -22.14 -8.41
N PHE A 26 -6.97 -21.63 -7.95
CA PHE A 26 -7.13 -21.23 -6.54
C PHE A 26 -8.26 -22.01 -5.88
N GLU A 27 -7.95 -23.19 -5.36
CA GLU A 27 -8.76 -23.83 -4.33
C GLU A 27 -8.58 -23.02 -3.04
N TYR A 28 -9.42 -22.00 -2.87
CA TYR A 28 -9.44 -21.14 -1.71
C TYR A 28 -10.01 -21.91 -0.51
N ASP A 29 -9.17 -22.23 0.47
CA ASP A 29 -9.63 -22.84 1.71
C ASP A 29 -10.12 -21.75 2.67
N GLN A 30 -11.43 -21.51 2.66
CA GLN A 30 -12.10 -20.47 3.45
C GLN A 30 -11.86 -20.61 4.97
N GLU A 31 -11.41 -21.77 5.46
CA GLU A 31 -11.19 -22.01 6.89
C GLU A 31 -9.88 -21.38 7.44
N LEU A 32 -8.97 -20.92 6.57
CA LEU A 32 -7.67 -20.31 6.95
C LEU A 32 -7.58 -18.80 6.63
N GLU A 33 -8.71 -18.16 6.36
CA GLU A 33 -8.81 -16.77 5.91
C GLU A 33 -8.28 -15.75 6.94
N THR A 34 -7.24 -15.00 6.57
CA THR A 34 -6.72 -13.80 7.24
C THR A 34 -6.49 -12.69 6.21
N VAL A 35 -6.45 -11.42 6.63
CA VAL A 35 -6.13 -10.31 5.71
C VAL A 35 -4.76 -10.52 5.05
N ASP A 36 -3.78 -10.98 5.82
CA ASP A 36 -2.45 -11.31 5.31
C ASP A 36 -2.46 -12.45 4.27
N SER A 37 -3.28 -13.48 4.46
CA SER A 37 -3.40 -14.56 3.47
C SER A 37 -4.03 -14.07 2.17
N VAL A 38 -5.07 -13.22 2.25
CA VAL A 38 -5.69 -12.58 1.07
C VAL A 38 -4.66 -11.78 0.27
N PHE A 39 -3.83 -10.99 0.95
CA PHE A 39 -2.77 -10.22 0.29
C PHE A 39 -1.63 -11.07 -0.25
N ARG A 40 -1.30 -12.19 0.41
CA ARG A 40 -0.32 -13.15 -0.11
C ARG A 40 -0.83 -13.84 -1.37
N ASP A 41 -2.06 -14.33 -1.37
CA ASP A 41 -2.66 -14.96 -2.56
C ASP A 41 -2.76 -13.97 -3.72
N LEU A 42 -3.12 -12.71 -3.41
CA LEU A 42 -3.10 -11.62 -4.39
C LEU A 42 -1.70 -11.40 -4.99
N SER A 43 -0.68 -11.41 -4.14
CA SER A 43 0.71 -11.18 -4.54
C SER A 43 1.18 -12.23 -5.53
N ASP A 44 0.86 -13.49 -5.27
CA ASP A 44 1.20 -14.60 -6.17
C ASP A 44 0.51 -14.42 -7.54
N VAL A 45 -0.78 -14.06 -7.56
CA VAL A 45 -1.52 -13.81 -8.81
C VAL A 45 -0.92 -12.63 -9.60
N LEU A 46 -0.63 -11.52 -8.92
CA LEU A 46 -0.05 -10.35 -9.57
C LEU A 46 1.34 -10.68 -10.13
N TYR A 47 2.15 -11.40 -9.37
CA TYR A 47 3.47 -11.87 -9.80
C TYR A 47 3.39 -12.77 -11.04
N GLU A 48 2.50 -13.75 -11.07
CA GLU A 48 2.26 -14.60 -12.24
C GLU A 48 1.86 -13.80 -13.48
N ASN A 49 1.07 -12.73 -13.28
CA ASN A 49 0.65 -11.81 -14.31
C ASN A 49 1.70 -10.74 -14.66
N LYS A 50 2.89 -10.80 -14.05
CA LYS A 50 4.01 -9.85 -14.19
C LYS A 50 3.61 -8.42 -13.83
N ILE A 51 2.73 -8.29 -12.85
CA ILE A 51 2.36 -7.04 -12.20
C ILE A 51 3.13 -6.99 -10.90
N HIS A 52 3.88 -5.92 -10.70
CA HIS A 52 4.61 -5.68 -9.47
C HIS A 52 4.13 -4.38 -8.87
N PHE A 53 4.04 -4.33 -7.56
CA PHE A 53 3.90 -3.06 -6.88
C PHE A 53 5.27 -2.38 -6.76
N ILE A 54 5.25 -1.05 -6.83
CA ILE A 54 6.45 -0.21 -6.74
C ILE A 54 6.18 0.93 -5.77
N LEU A 55 6.98 0.97 -4.72
CA LEU A 55 7.16 2.16 -3.90
C LEU A 55 8.21 3.08 -4.54
N GLN A 56 7.79 4.27 -4.95
CA GLN A 56 8.70 5.30 -5.44
C GLN A 56 8.64 6.53 -4.54
N ILE A 57 9.78 6.94 -4.00
CA ILE A 57 9.88 8.11 -3.13
C ILE A 57 10.89 9.07 -3.73
N ASN A 58 10.43 10.26 -4.15
CA ASN A 58 11.26 11.28 -4.81
C ASN A 58 12.10 10.74 -5.98
N GLY A 59 11.49 9.91 -6.82
CA GLY A 59 12.15 9.33 -7.98
C GLY A 59 12.93 8.04 -7.68
N ILE A 60 13.27 7.76 -6.42
CA ILE A 60 13.99 6.54 -6.00
C ILE A 60 12.99 5.41 -5.85
N ILE A 61 13.27 4.28 -6.50
CA ILE A 61 12.47 3.06 -6.41
C ILE A 61 13.02 2.21 -5.26
N TYR A 62 12.14 1.88 -4.32
CA TYR A 62 12.43 0.94 -3.25
C TYR A 62 11.87 -0.42 -3.66
N PRO A 63 12.69 -1.47 -3.65
CA PRO A 63 12.22 -2.81 -3.98
C PRO A 63 11.31 -3.28 -2.86
N THR A 64 10.02 -3.41 -3.17
CA THR A 64 9.01 -3.98 -2.29
C THR A 64 8.45 -5.25 -2.95
N TRP A 65 8.19 -6.25 -2.14
CA TRP A 65 7.53 -7.49 -2.50
C TRP A 65 6.05 -7.36 -2.19
N ASP A 66 5.27 -8.10 -2.96
CA ASP A 66 3.90 -7.71 -3.22
C ASP A 66 3.01 -7.82 -1.96
N CYS A 67 3.33 -8.74 -1.03
CA CYS A 67 2.56 -8.93 0.21
C CYS A 67 3.01 -8.00 1.33
N GLU A 68 4.32 -7.76 1.46
CA GLU A 68 4.86 -6.86 2.47
C GLU A 68 4.52 -5.40 2.17
N LEU A 69 4.43 -4.99 0.89
CA LEU A 69 3.94 -3.64 0.56
C LEU A 69 2.50 -3.45 1.02
N SER A 70 1.65 -4.46 0.89
CA SER A 70 0.25 -4.38 1.30
C SER A 70 0.11 -4.17 2.81
N ILE A 71 0.87 -4.93 3.61
CA ILE A 71 0.95 -4.78 5.06
C ILE A 71 1.50 -3.40 5.44
N PHE A 72 2.54 -2.94 4.75
CA PHE A 72 3.11 -1.62 4.94
C PHE A 72 2.08 -0.51 4.69
N LEU A 73 1.33 -0.61 3.60
CA LEU A 73 0.31 0.37 3.26
C LEU A 73 -0.84 0.36 4.28
N ASP A 74 -1.25 -0.81 4.76
CA ASP A 74 -2.28 -0.93 5.80
C ASP A 74 -1.82 -0.26 7.10
N SER A 75 -0.56 -0.47 7.47
CA SER A 75 0.06 0.20 8.63
C SER A 75 0.14 1.73 8.43
N LEU A 76 0.49 2.19 7.23
CA LEU A 76 0.53 3.61 6.88
C LEU A 76 -0.87 4.24 6.90
N LEU A 77 -1.87 3.47 6.48
CA LEU A 77 -3.27 3.86 6.48
C LEU A 77 -3.79 4.02 7.91
N ASP A 78 -3.54 3.06 8.79
CA ASP A 78 -3.90 3.14 10.21
C ASP A 78 -3.25 4.34 10.90
N MET A 79 -1.98 4.59 10.59
CA MET A 79 -1.26 5.77 11.07
C MET A 79 -1.94 7.07 10.64
N VAL A 80 -2.33 7.17 9.37
CA VAL A 80 -3.07 8.32 8.85
C VAL A 80 -4.43 8.48 9.54
N SER A 81 -5.14 7.37 9.78
CA SER A 81 -6.39 7.36 10.55
C SER A 81 -6.20 7.95 11.95
N PHE A 82 -5.15 7.48 12.64
CA PHE A 82 -4.80 7.92 13.98
C PHE A 82 -4.48 9.42 14.02
N CYS A 83 -3.68 9.91 13.08
CA CYS A 83 -3.34 11.32 12.95
C CYS A 83 -4.59 12.18 12.67
N ASN A 84 -5.50 11.71 11.80
CA ASN A 84 -6.76 12.40 11.47
C ASN A 84 -7.72 12.46 12.67
N GLY A 85 -7.92 11.34 13.38
CA GLY A 85 -8.94 11.21 14.41
C GLY A 85 -8.55 11.79 15.78
N ASN A 86 -7.27 11.72 16.14
CA ASN A 86 -6.81 12.04 17.49
C ASN A 86 -5.95 13.31 17.57
N GLY A 87 -5.66 13.96 16.44
CA GLY A 87 -4.84 15.18 16.41
C GLY A 87 -3.40 14.96 16.87
N ALA A 88 -2.88 13.74 16.68
CA ALA A 88 -1.55 13.34 17.12
C ALA A 88 -0.46 14.24 16.50
N GLU A 89 0.53 14.62 17.33
CA GLU A 89 1.66 15.43 16.89
C GLU A 89 2.78 14.60 16.26
N LYS A 90 2.91 13.32 16.64
CA LYS A 90 3.88 12.39 16.06
C LYS A 90 3.33 10.97 16.01
N CYS A 91 3.66 10.22 14.96
CA CYS A 91 3.49 8.78 14.86
C CYS A 91 4.70 8.15 14.16
N GLU A 92 4.95 6.88 14.44
CA GLU A 92 6.08 6.12 13.90
C GLU A 92 5.59 4.75 13.44
N VAL A 93 6.08 4.30 12.29
CA VAL A 93 5.81 2.96 11.75
C VAL A 93 7.14 2.31 11.42
N GLU A 94 7.36 1.12 11.96
CA GLU A 94 8.47 0.25 11.58
C GLU A 94 7.91 -0.90 10.76
N PHE A 95 8.55 -1.19 9.63
CA PHE A 95 8.23 -2.39 8.85
C PHE A 95 9.51 -3.08 8.40
N TYR A 96 9.44 -4.40 8.24
CA TYR A 96 10.58 -5.22 7.88
C TYR A 96 10.24 -6.05 6.66
N GLU A 97 11.11 -5.98 5.66
CA GLU A 97 10.88 -6.58 4.37
C GLU A 97 12.23 -7.05 3.80
N GLN A 98 12.30 -8.31 3.38
CA GLN A 98 13.47 -8.86 2.68
C GLN A 98 14.82 -8.82 3.43
N GLY A 99 14.83 -8.72 4.76
CA GLY A 99 16.10 -8.49 5.48
C GLY A 99 16.41 -7.02 5.73
N ILE A 100 15.56 -6.11 5.25
CA ILE A 100 15.70 -4.67 5.38
C ILE A 100 14.65 -4.18 6.37
N SER A 101 15.08 -3.43 7.38
CA SER A 101 14.19 -2.69 8.26
C SER A 101 14.00 -1.30 7.68
N TYR A 102 12.75 -0.86 7.63
CA TYR A 102 12.37 0.47 7.24
C TYR A 102 11.66 1.15 8.41
N HIS A 103 11.82 2.46 8.49
CA HIS A 103 11.17 3.27 9.51
C HIS A 103 10.56 4.51 8.86
N ILE A 104 9.34 4.84 9.27
CA ILE A 104 8.66 6.07 8.90
C ILE A 104 8.36 6.88 10.15
N ASP A 105 8.93 8.07 10.26
CA ASP A 105 8.43 9.09 11.18
C ASP A 105 7.42 9.98 10.46
N PHE A 106 6.29 10.22 11.12
CA PHE A 106 5.27 11.17 10.72
C PHE A 106 5.09 12.20 11.83
N GLU A 107 5.40 13.46 11.55
CA GLU A 107 5.37 14.54 12.54
C GLU A 107 4.53 15.72 12.03
N LYS A 108 3.58 16.18 12.84
CA LYS A 108 2.78 17.37 12.54
C LYS A 108 3.63 18.62 12.75
N ILE A 109 3.92 19.33 11.66
CA ILE A 109 4.62 20.62 11.76
C ILE A 109 3.62 21.71 12.18
N ASN A 110 2.44 21.71 11.56
CA ASN A 110 1.36 22.65 11.84
C ASN A 110 0.01 22.09 11.37
N HIS A 111 -1.04 22.92 11.33
CA HIS A 111 -2.38 22.49 10.93
C HIS A 111 -2.50 22.04 9.47
N GLU A 112 -1.58 22.45 8.59
CA GLU A 112 -1.67 22.23 7.14
C GLU A 112 -0.60 21.27 6.61
N SER A 113 0.46 21.01 7.37
CA SER A 113 1.63 20.28 6.91
C SER A 113 2.17 19.30 7.94
N TYR A 114 2.64 18.18 7.41
CA TYR A 114 3.24 17.09 8.12
C TYR A 114 4.59 16.78 7.50
N LYS A 115 5.56 16.54 8.36
CA LYS A 115 6.87 16.03 8.01
C LYS A 115 6.80 14.52 7.96
N PHE A 116 7.36 14.00 6.89
CA PHE A 116 7.55 12.59 6.65
C PHE A 116 9.04 12.32 6.58
N HIS A 117 9.46 11.27 7.26
CA HIS A 117 10.82 10.79 7.20
C HIS A 117 10.79 9.30 6.93
N PHE A 118 11.27 8.88 5.77
CA PHE A 118 11.45 7.47 5.44
C PHE A 118 12.92 7.10 5.57
N VAL A 119 13.21 6.04 6.33
CA VAL A 119 14.54 5.53 6.59
C VAL A 119 14.61 4.10 6.08
N ASP A 120 15.59 3.84 5.23
CA ASP A 120 16.03 2.49 4.88
C ASP A 120 17.23 2.12 5.77
N ASN A 121 17.01 1.27 6.78
CA ASN A 121 18.04 0.87 7.74
C ASN A 121 19.07 -0.11 7.14
N SER A 122 18.90 -0.59 5.89
CA SER A 122 19.94 -1.38 5.22
C SER A 122 21.14 -0.54 4.78
N THR A 123 20.98 0.78 4.70
CA THR A 123 22.04 1.71 4.31
C THR A 123 22.14 2.88 5.29
N THR A 124 23.35 3.33 5.62
CA THR A 124 23.54 4.49 6.50
C THR A 124 23.24 5.85 5.83
N LEU A 125 22.69 5.85 4.61
CA LEU A 125 22.73 7.03 3.73
C LEU A 125 21.40 7.38 3.02
N ASN A 126 20.39 6.52 3.02
CA ASN A 126 19.14 6.78 2.30
C ASN A 126 18.00 7.14 3.24
N THR A 127 18.08 8.35 3.81
CA THR A 127 16.98 9.00 4.52
C THR A 127 16.28 9.96 3.58
N PHE A 128 14.98 9.78 3.38
CA PHE A 128 14.15 10.72 2.64
C PHE A 128 13.31 11.56 3.60
N HIS A 129 13.30 12.88 3.36
CA HIS A 129 12.44 13.79 4.10
C HIS A 129 11.57 14.59 3.13
N THR A 130 10.28 14.68 3.44
CA THR A 130 9.35 15.57 2.75
C THR A 130 8.41 16.24 3.73
N GLU A 131 7.95 17.42 3.35
CA GLU A 131 6.89 18.13 4.04
C GLU A 131 5.70 18.17 3.09
N ASN A 132 4.59 17.57 3.50
CA ASN A 132 3.41 17.48 2.67
C ASN A 132 2.14 17.59 3.50
N SER A 133 1.02 17.92 2.83
CA SER A 133 -0.27 17.92 3.49
C SER A 133 -0.75 16.49 3.71
N LEU A 134 -1.47 16.26 4.81
CA LEU A 134 -2.13 14.97 5.08
C LEU A 134 -3.15 14.61 3.99
N LEU A 135 -3.77 15.63 3.37
CA LEU A 135 -4.68 15.44 2.24
C LEU A 135 -3.97 14.84 1.02
N ALA A 136 -2.77 15.32 0.69
CA ALA A 136 -2.01 14.81 -0.46
C ALA A 136 -1.65 13.34 -0.28
N LEU A 137 -1.15 12.94 0.89
CA LEU A 137 -0.88 11.53 1.17
C LEU A 137 -2.14 10.67 1.10
N ASN A 138 -3.26 11.15 1.68
CA ASN A 138 -4.53 10.43 1.61
C ASN A 138 -4.96 10.20 0.16
N LEU A 139 -4.75 11.18 -0.72
CA LEU A 139 -5.07 11.05 -2.13
C LEU A 139 -4.19 9.99 -2.82
N ASP A 140 -2.88 9.99 -2.55
CA ASP A 140 -1.94 9.02 -3.13
C ASP A 140 -2.28 7.59 -2.68
N LEU A 141 -2.60 7.39 -1.39
CA LEU A 141 -3.05 6.10 -0.85
C LEU A 141 -4.39 5.66 -1.46
N PHE A 142 -5.35 6.57 -1.55
CA PHE A 142 -6.66 6.28 -2.14
C PHE A 142 -6.54 5.83 -3.60
N ILE A 143 -5.74 6.53 -4.41
CA ILE A 143 -5.51 6.18 -5.82
C ILE A 143 -4.91 4.78 -5.91
N PHE A 144 -3.90 4.49 -5.08
CA PHE A 144 -3.26 3.17 -5.07
C PHE A 144 -4.25 2.06 -4.73
N TYR A 145 -4.96 2.16 -3.59
CA TYR A 145 -5.90 1.12 -3.18
C TYR A 145 -7.05 0.94 -4.17
N SER A 146 -7.50 2.01 -4.83
CA SER A 146 -8.50 1.91 -5.91
C SER A 146 -8.01 1.08 -7.08
N GLN A 147 -6.73 1.22 -7.46
CA GLN A 147 -6.14 0.39 -8.52
C GLN A 147 -5.98 -1.06 -8.08
N VAL A 148 -5.60 -1.30 -6.82
CA VAL A 148 -5.51 -2.66 -6.24
C VAL A 148 -6.87 -3.36 -6.28
N VAL A 149 -7.91 -2.71 -5.78
CA VAL A 149 -9.28 -3.23 -5.80
C VAL A 149 -9.74 -3.54 -7.22
N PHE A 150 -9.48 -2.63 -8.17
CA PHE A 150 -9.83 -2.85 -9.57
C PHE A 150 -9.11 -4.08 -10.17
N LEU A 151 -7.83 -4.27 -9.85
CA LEU A 151 -7.07 -5.43 -10.32
C LEU A 151 -7.59 -6.73 -9.71
N ILE A 152 -7.92 -6.75 -8.41
CA ILE A 152 -8.48 -7.91 -7.73
C ILE A 152 -9.82 -8.30 -8.33
N ASP A 153 -10.74 -7.32 -8.48
CA ASP A 153 -12.06 -7.54 -9.07
C ASP A 153 -11.94 -8.12 -10.51
N LYS A 154 -10.85 -7.82 -11.23
CA LYS A 154 -10.60 -8.28 -12.60
C LYS A 154 -9.86 -9.62 -12.69
N LEU A 155 -8.86 -9.85 -11.84
CA LEU A 155 -7.92 -10.98 -11.94
C LEU A 155 -8.27 -12.13 -11.00
N CYS A 156 -8.90 -11.84 -9.86
CA CYS A 156 -9.17 -12.79 -8.79
C CYS A 156 -10.64 -12.71 -8.34
N PRO A 157 -11.62 -12.98 -9.22
CA PRO A 157 -13.03 -12.81 -8.88
C PRO A 157 -13.50 -13.75 -7.76
N SER A 158 -12.80 -14.84 -7.48
CA SER A 158 -13.05 -15.67 -6.28
C SER A 158 -12.66 -14.91 -4.99
N ILE A 159 -11.45 -14.34 -4.95
CA ILE A 159 -10.96 -13.54 -3.82
C ILE A 159 -11.82 -12.29 -3.61
N SER A 160 -12.27 -11.64 -4.71
CA SER A 160 -13.08 -10.42 -4.63
C SER A 160 -14.42 -10.61 -3.91
N ASN A 161 -14.91 -11.86 -3.85
CA ASN A 161 -16.17 -12.22 -3.22
C ASN A 161 -16.00 -12.79 -1.79
N THR A 162 -14.77 -12.89 -1.28
CA THR A 162 -14.50 -13.33 0.09
C THR A 162 -14.98 -12.28 1.10
N GLY A 163 -15.43 -12.75 2.27
CA GLY A 163 -15.94 -11.86 3.32
C GLY A 163 -14.88 -10.86 3.79
N LEU A 164 -13.66 -11.34 4.03
CA LEU A 164 -12.54 -10.52 4.47
C LEU A 164 -12.15 -9.45 3.45
N PHE A 165 -12.09 -9.79 2.16
CA PHE A 165 -11.76 -8.79 1.15
C PHE A 165 -12.85 -7.70 1.04
N ILE A 166 -14.12 -8.09 1.13
CA ILE A 166 -15.24 -7.13 1.15
C ILE A 166 -15.15 -6.22 2.38
N GLU A 167 -14.87 -6.76 3.56
CA GLU A 167 -14.69 -5.98 4.79
C GLU A 167 -13.52 -5.00 4.68
N TRP A 168 -12.38 -5.48 4.18
CA TRP A 168 -11.21 -4.64 3.94
C TRP A 168 -11.52 -3.51 2.94
N LYS A 169 -12.11 -3.84 1.79
CA LYS A 169 -12.54 -2.86 0.77
C LYS A 169 -13.47 -1.79 1.37
N ASN A 170 -14.43 -2.21 2.21
CA ASN A 170 -15.33 -1.28 2.89
C ASN A 170 -14.61 -0.40 3.91
N ALA A 171 -13.62 -0.93 4.63
CA ALA A 171 -12.81 -0.17 5.58
C ALA A 171 -12.01 0.93 4.86
N ILE A 172 -11.35 0.58 3.75
CA ILE A 172 -10.66 1.54 2.87
C ILE A 172 -11.63 2.65 2.42
N SER A 173 -12.79 2.30 1.85
CA SER A 173 -13.76 3.30 1.36
C SER A 173 -14.25 4.23 2.47
N LYS A 174 -14.58 3.68 3.64
CA LYS A 174 -15.02 4.47 4.80
C LYS A 174 -13.95 5.45 5.27
N GLN A 175 -12.70 5.03 5.25
CA GLN A 175 -11.57 5.83 5.74
C GLN A 175 -11.31 7.06 4.87
N PHE A 176 -11.52 6.97 3.56
CA PHE A 176 -11.40 8.10 2.64
C PHE A 176 -12.70 8.90 2.45
N GLY A 177 -13.80 8.50 3.10
CA GLY A 177 -15.06 9.24 3.11
C GLY A 177 -15.82 9.21 1.78
N ILE A 178 -15.76 8.08 1.06
CA ILE A 178 -16.40 7.87 -0.26
C ILE A 178 -17.62 6.98 -0.11
#